data_AF-A0A7V0XW73-F1
#
_entry.id   AF-A0A7V0XW73-F1
#
_cell.length_a   1.000
_cell.length_b   1.000
_cell.length_c   1.000
_cell.angle_alpha   90.00
_cell.angle_beta   90.00
_cell.angle_gamma   90.00
#
_symmetry.space_group_name_H-M   'P 1'
#
loop_
_entity.id
_entity.type
_entity.pdbx_description
1 polymer ?
#
loop_
_entity_poly.entity_id
_entity_poly.type
_entity_poly.pdbx_seq_one_letter_code
_entity_poly.pdbx_strand_id
1 'polypeptide(L)'
;MKDVYSLSGMRLRAARYLWLLGLVLSLGWPAVSGADPWSRFKPLSGYLVEVGVHGIVIDCGLRKGVSAGDLFAVMAPGAPLIHPRTGQSLGTQERLVASLKVMRAEAEFAVCQPLQRYLRVPLQRGALVRRFNAMASLFVDLQGDGKELFGRLREILPQLNWADYGVGLQLRQVLQRPGGPGAIGYDLYVVNQGTGLSVYNGDQELVVAWDDKTSVFPLSADANGSGSARAENNGSRYGLSTADADEAFLTRYRELAKVNLVVRGMDVGDLDRNGMPDVVFSDGEKIYVYQLTEAGLKYRYRYHFARWGSIINLQVGDIDGDRRDEIMVNTFKETEDGFSSFVIAVRSGKFQVVAENIPFVMGLLGGRSVADQGTSFVGQGFAKEVLFNNRVVLLEYRQGGVRSRGTFSVPNGFALPGAVYEDINHDRVKELCFINKQNFLEIYQGSKRLWVSDERLAGSLHDVQYEVGTKRMSYTEKRQIASPLRVVDLDRDGCPELLLVDNESGFSTALGEYGFLSKGQVKMVKASGSGFVLRNVTGVTGGPLQGLQIINDELVCAMVRRGDDLLKLSGSTLLLAFPLTQR
;
A
#
# COMPACT_ATOMS: atom_id res chain seq x y z
N MET A 1 -77.78 -3.29 -29.70
CA MET A 1 -77.24 -2.29 -30.64
C MET A 1 -75.75 -2.13 -30.35
N LYS A 2 -74.96 -2.25 -31.42
CA LYS A 2 -73.50 -2.06 -31.63
C LYS A 2 -72.63 -1.46 -30.51
N ASP A 3 -71.58 -2.23 -30.20
CA ASP A 3 -70.13 -1.94 -30.11
C ASP A 3 -69.55 -0.65 -29.50
N VAL A 4 -68.42 -0.89 -28.80
CA VAL A 4 -67.10 -0.19 -28.81
C VAL A 4 -66.61 0.36 -27.45
N TYR A 5 -65.55 -0.31 -26.97
CA TYR A 5 -64.36 0.13 -26.21
C TYR A 5 -64.30 1.53 -25.56
N SER A 6 -63.81 1.59 -24.30
CA SER A 6 -62.40 1.92 -24.01
C SER A 6 -62.18 2.32 -22.53
N LEU A 7 -61.16 1.72 -21.93
CA LEU A 7 -60.60 2.05 -20.62
C LEU A 7 -59.70 3.30 -20.73
N SER A 8 -59.95 4.31 -19.91
CA SER A 8 -58.89 5.11 -19.28
C SER A 8 -59.49 6.02 -18.19
N GLY A 9 -58.94 5.95 -16.97
CA GLY A 9 -59.47 6.75 -15.87
C GLY A 9 -58.81 6.49 -14.51
N MET A 10 -57.67 7.13 -14.30
CA MET A 10 -57.33 7.85 -13.06
C MET A 10 -56.97 7.04 -11.79
N ARG A 11 -55.68 7.09 -11.43
CA ARG A 11 -55.27 7.30 -10.02
C ARG A 11 -54.11 8.29 -9.94
N LEU A 12 -54.30 9.28 -9.06
CA LEU A 12 -53.40 10.36 -8.72
C LEU A 12 -52.27 9.90 -7.77
N ARG A 13 -51.08 10.48 -8.03
CA ARG A 13 -50.05 10.97 -7.09
C ARG A 13 -49.37 9.98 -6.12
N ALA A 14 -48.16 9.57 -6.50
CA ALA A 14 -46.99 9.59 -5.63
C ALA A 14 -45.73 9.84 -6.49
N ALA A 15 -45.20 11.06 -6.40
CA ALA A 15 -43.94 11.45 -7.00
C ALA A 15 -42.91 11.62 -5.90
N ARG A 16 -41.84 10.81 -5.93
CA ARG A 16 -40.42 11.22 -5.80
C ARG A 16 -39.52 10.02 -5.43
N TYR A 17 -38.39 9.96 -6.15
CA TYR A 17 -37.20 9.11 -5.98
C TYR A 17 -37.28 7.64 -6.38
N LEU A 18 -37.21 7.39 -7.69
CA LEU A 18 -36.63 6.16 -8.24
C LEU A 18 -36.41 6.30 -9.76
N TRP A 19 -35.37 7.03 -10.18
CA TRP A 19 -34.80 6.92 -11.54
C TRP A 19 -33.37 7.49 -11.54
N LEU A 20 -32.37 6.61 -11.63
CA LEU A 20 -31.14 6.74 -12.43
C LEU A 20 -30.24 5.53 -12.16
N LEU A 21 -30.63 4.39 -12.70
CA LEU A 21 -29.77 3.22 -12.89
C LEU A 21 -30.05 2.76 -14.32
N GLY A 22 -29.08 2.97 -15.21
CA GLY A 22 -29.18 2.58 -16.62
C GLY A 22 -29.07 3.72 -17.62
N LEU A 23 -27.91 4.40 -17.67
CA LEU A 23 -27.41 5.03 -18.90
C LEU A 23 -25.90 5.27 -18.80
N VAL A 24 -25.09 4.20 -18.75
CA VAL A 24 -23.73 4.29 -19.32
C VAL A 24 -23.89 4.04 -20.82
N LEU A 25 -24.55 4.99 -21.47
CA LEU A 25 -24.30 5.21 -22.88
C LEU A 25 -22.87 5.73 -22.93
N SER A 26 -22.06 5.08 -23.76
CA SER A 26 -20.80 5.59 -24.27
C SER A 26 -20.97 7.04 -24.73
N LEU A 27 -20.81 7.98 -23.80
CA LEU A 27 -20.24 9.26 -24.15
C LEU A 27 -18.76 8.93 -24.38
N GLY A 28 -18.47 8.50 -25.61
CA GLY A 28 -17.18 8.84 -26.15
C GLY A 28 -17.01 10.32 -25.85
N TRP A 29 -16.00 10.66 -25.06
CA TRP A 29 -15.52 12.03 -25.14
C TRP A 29 -15.38 12.31 -26.63
N PRO A 30 -15.92 13.41 -27.17
CA PRO A 30 -15.35 13.87 -28.41
C PRO A 30 -13.85 13.92 -28.12
N ALA A 31 -13.08 13.16 -28.89
CA ALA A 31 -11.69 13.51 -29.06
C ALA A 31 -11.76 14.98 -29.47
N VAL A 32 -11.54 15.89 -28.52
CA VAL A 32 -11.28 17.27 -28.85
C VAL A 32 -9.88 17.23 -29.44
N SER A 33 -9.80 16.73 -30.67
CA SER A 33 -8.66 16.85 -31.53
C SER A 33 -8.48 18.35 -31.73
N GLY A 34 -7.60 18.94 -30.91
CA GLY A 34 -7.27 20.37 -30.99
C GLY A 34 -7.17 21.12 -29.66
N ALA A 35 -7.51 20.53 -28.50
CA ALA A 35 -7.20 21.17 -27.22
C ALA A 35 -5.75 20.90 -26.83
N ASP A 36 -4.96 21.97 -26.68
CA ASP A 36 -3.60 21.90 -26.12
C ASP A 36 -3.63 21.18 -24.75
N PRO A 37 -3.03 19.98 -24.63
CA PRO A 37 -3.08 19.18 -23.40
C PRO A 37 -2.45 19.92 -22.23
N TRP A 38 -1.56 20.89 -22.51
CA TRP A 38 -0.86 21.69 -21.51
C TRP A 38 -1.58 22.99 -21.15
N SER A 39 -2.76 23.25 -21.72
CA SER A 39 -3.58 24.44 -21.43
C SER A 39 -3.87 24.61 -19.93
N ARG A 40 -4.02 23.50 -19.20
CA ARG A 40 -4.21 23.46 -17.74
C ARG A 40 -2.97 23.92 -16.95
N PHE A 41 -1.78 23.87 -17.53
CA PHE A 41 -0.53 24.27 -16.86
C PHE A 41 -0.09 25.68 -17.22
N LYS A 42 -0.86 26.40 -18.06
CA LYS A 42 -0.54 27.77 -18.44
C LYS A 42 -0.43 28.65 -17.20
N PRO A 43 0.65 29.45 -17.07
CA PRO A 43 0.85 30.32 -15.92
C PRO A 43 -0.35 31.26 -15.71
N LEU A 44 -0.87 31.27 -14.48
CA LEU A 44 -1.92 32.16 -14.04
C LEU A 44 -1.54 32.69 -12.66
N SER A 45 -1.62 34.01 -12.50
CA SER A 45 -1.32 34.68 -11.22
C SER A 45 -2.58 35.29 -10.62
N GLY A 46 -2.60 35.36 -9.30
CA GLY A 46 -3.65 35.98 -8.52
C GLY A 46 -3.17 36.28 -7.11
N TYR A 47 -4.13 36.52 -6.21
CA TYR A 47 -3.88 36.83 -4.82
C TYR A 47 -4.69 35.94 -3.89
N LEU A 48 -4.08 35.61 -2.76
CA LEU A 48 -4.76 34.97 -1.64
C LEU A 48 -5.68 36.01 -0.99
N VAL A 49 -6.99 35.78 -1.05
CA VAL A 49 -8.02 36.73 -0.59
C VAL A 49 -8.44 36.46 0.86
N GLU A 50 -8.48 35.20 1.27
CA GLU A 50 -8.92 34.79 2.60
C GLU A 50 -8.16 33.55 3.10
N VAL A 51 -7.76 33.57 4.37
CA VAL A 51 -7.27 32.40 5.12
C VAL A 51 -8.22 32.23 6.30
N GLY A 52 -9.04 31.18 6.30
CA GLY A 52 -10.04 30.98 7.34
C GLY A 52 -10.32 29.50 7.63
N VAL A 53 -11.13 29.27 8.66
CA VAL A 53 -11.52 27.92 9.12
C VAL A 53 -12.41 27.20 8.10
N HIS A 54 -12.96 27.94 7.13
CA HIS A 54 -13.86 27.45 6.07
C HIS A 54 -13.15 27.22 4.73
N GLY A 55 -11.83 27.40 4.66
CA GLY A 55 -11.00 27.20 3.45
C GLY A 55 -10.11 28.40 3.13
N ILE A 56 -9.18 28.21 2.20
CA ILE A 56 -8.33 29.29 1.67
C ILE A 56 -8.94 29.75 0.35
N VAL A 57 -9.09 31.06 0.15
CA VAL A 57 -9.70 31.61 -1.08
C VAL A 57 -8.67 32.36 -1.90
N ILE A 58 -8.66 32.12 -3.22
CA ILE A 58 -7.86 32.87 -4.19
C ILE A 58 -8.77 33.56 -5.21
N ASP A 59 -8.35 34.71 -5.74
CA ASP A 59 -9.09 35.50 -6.74
C ASP A 59 -9.02 34.93 -8.17
N CYS A 60 -8.83 33.61 -8.29
CA CYS A 60 -8.73 32.89 -9.56
C CYS A 60 -9.86 31.87 -9.66
N GLY A 61 -10.88 32.18 -10.45
CA GLY A 61 -12.05 31.30 -10.68
C GLY A 61 -12.14 30.74 -12.10
N LEU A 62 -13.29 30.13 -12.40
CA LEU A 62 -13.64 29.49 -13.67
C LEU A 62 -13.43 30.43 -14.88
N ARG A 63 -13.75 31.73 -14.75
CA ARG A 63 -13.55 32.70 -15.84
C ARG A 63 -12.09 32.93 -16.21
N LYS A 64 -11.17 32.64 -15.29
CA LYS A 64 -9.71 32.65 -15.54
C LYS A 64 -9.17 31.26 -15.92
N GLY A 65 -10.04 30.25 -16.11
CA GLY A 65 -9.66 28.90 -16.52
C GLY A 65 -9.17 27.99 -15.38
N VAL A 66 -9.55 28.29 -14.14
CA VAL A 66 -9.27 27.45 -12.96
C VAL A 66 -10.27 26.32 -12.84
N SER A 67 -9.77 25.12 -12.53
CA SER A 67 -10.56 23.90 -12.35
C SER A 67 -10.23 23.19 -11.04
N ALA A 68 -11.17 22.45 -10.48
CA ALA A 68 -10.93 21.58 -9.32
C ALA A 68 -9.76 20.61 -9.59
N GLY A 69 -8.85 20.47 -8.63
CA GLY A 69 -7.60 19.72 -8.73
C GLY A 69 -6.39 20.54 -9.18
N ASP A 70 -6.56 21.79 -9.62
CA ASP A 70 -5.41 22.68 -9.92
C ASP A 70 -4.57 22.94 -8.68
N LEU A 71 -3.27 23.15 -8.89
CA LEU A 71 -2.36 23.58 -7.83
C LEU A 71 -1.92 25.03 -8.00
N PHE A 72 -1.88 25.77 -6.89
CA PHE A 72 -1.37 27.13 -6.79
C PHE A 72 -0.25 27.22 -5.74
N ALA A 73 0.88 27.75 -6.15
CA ALA A 73 1.99 28.11 -5.28
C ALA A 73 1.73 29.45 -4.62
N VAL A 74 1.85 29.51 -3.30
CA VAL A 74 1.86 30.76 -2.52
C VAL A 74 3.30 31.28 -2.49
N MET A 75 3.49 32.49 -2.98
CA MET A 75 4.80 33.14 -3.13
C MET A 75 5.03 34.17 -2.03
N ALA A 76 6.26 34.26 -1.55
CA ALA A 76 6.73 35.34 -0.68
C ALA A 76 8.03 35.95 -1.23
N PRO A 77 8.33 37.22 -0.87
CA PRO A 77 9.63 37.80 -1.11
C PRO A 77 10.74 36.99 -0.41
N GLY A 78 11.78 36.65 -1.15
CA GLY A 78 12.99 35.98 -0.72
C GLY A 78 14.14 36.96 -0.47
N ALA A 79 15.37 36.54 -0.72
CA ALA A 79 16.54 37.41 -0.54
C ALA A 79 16.62 38.49 -1.64
N PRO A 80 17.10 39.71 -1.31
CA PRO A 80 17.38 40.72 -2.32
C PRO A 80 18.49 40.22 -3.25
N LEU A 81 18.28 40.38 -4.56
CA LEU A 81 19.26 40.08 -5.58
C LEU A 81 20.14 41.31 -5.76
N ILE A 82 21.38 41.25 -5.26
CA ILE A 82 22.30 42.40 -5.30
C ILE A 82 23.33 42.16 -6.40
N HIS A 83 23.49 43.12 -7.30
CA HIS A 83 24.51 43.01 -8.34
C HIS A 83 25.91 43.04 -7.71
N PRO A 84 26.77 42.01 -7.96
CA PRO A 84 27.98 41.80 -7.18
C PRO A 84 29.05 42.90 -7.38
N ARG A 85 28.98 43.68 -8.46
CA ARG A 85 29.93 44.78 -8.73
C ARG A 85 29.40 46.18 -8.42
N THR A 86 28.09 46.39 -8.49
CA THR A 86 27.50 47.74 -8.36
C THR A 86 26.78 47.94 -7.03
N GLY A 87 26.52 46.87 -6.27
CA GLY A 87 25.75 46.95 -5.02
C GLY A 87 24.27 47.32 -5.22
N GLN A 88 23.83 47.50 -6.47
CA GLN A 88 22.46 47.88 -6.79
C GLN A 88 21.55 46.66 -6.57
N SER A 89 20.43 46.88 -5.88
CA SER A 89 19.36 45.89 -5.78
C SER A 89 18.70 45.73 -7.15
N LEU A 90 18.76 44.51 -7.68
CA LEU A 90 18.12 44.09 -8.93
C LEU A 90 16.70 43.55 -8.70
N GLY A 91 16.22 43.60 -7.45
CA GLY A 91 14.91 43.09 -7.04
C GLY A 91 15.05 42.07 -5.90
N THR A 92 13.98 41.33 -5.64
CA THR A 92 13.92 40.30 -4.60
C THR A 92 13.55 38.98 -5.25
N GLN A 93 14.27 37.90 -4.94
CA GLN A 93 13.90 36.57 -5.43
C GLN A 93 12.51 36.20 -4.90
N GLU A 94 11.69 35.50 -5.67
CA GLU A 94 10.43 34.96 -5.16
C GLU A 94 10.68 33.55 -4.62
N ARG A 95 10.08 33.22 -3.46
CA ARG A 95 10.20 31.91 -2.82
C ARG A 95 8.83 31.27 -2.65
N LEU A 96 8.73 29.98 -2.99
CA LEU A 96 7.58 29.14 -2.68
C LEU A 96 7.45 28.97 -1.15
N VAL A 97 6.26 29.26 -0.63
CA VAL A 97 5.91 29.10 0.79
C VAL A 97 5.06 27.85 1.01
N ALA A 98 4.05 27.65 0.16
CA ALA A 98 3.12 26.54 0.24
C ALA A 98 2.50 26.23 -1.12
N SER A 99 2.06 24.99 -1.31
CA SER A 99 1.25 24.56 -2.44
C SER A 99 -0.19 24.31 -1.99
N LEU A 100 -1.14 24.91 -2.71
CA LEU A 100 -2.57 24.82 -2.46
C LEU A 100 -3.25 24.04 -3.59
N LYS A 101 -4.11 23.10 -3.23
CA LYS A 101 -5.01 22.41 -4.16
C LYS A 101 -6.35 23.12 -4.22
N VAL A 102 -6.86 23.35 -5.43
CA VAL A 102 -8.23 23.83 -5.65
C VAL A 102 -9.22 22.70 -5.39
N MET A 103 -10.09 22.89 -4.40
CA MET A 103 -11.17 21.94 -4.08
C MET A 103 -12.40 22.21 -4.95
N ARG A 104 -12.72 23.48 -5.18
CA ARG A 104 -13.78 23.94 -6.09
C ARG A 104 -13.47 25.33 -6.63
N ALA A 105 -13.93 25.60 -7.84
CA ALA A 105 -13.81 26.90 -8.48
C ALA A 105 -15.21 27.48 -8.71
N GLU A 106 -15.39 28.75 -8.32
CA GLU A 106 -16.56 29.57 -8.62
C GLU A 106 -16.23 30.49 -9.81
N ALA A 107 -17.18 31.31 -10.26
CA ALA A 107 -16.98 32.17 -11.44
C ALA A 107 -15.72 33.06 -11.35
N GLU A 108 -15.52 33.73 -10.21
CA GLU A 108 -14.48 34.75 -10.02
C GLU A 108 -13.38 34.34 -9.01
N PHE A 109 -13.61 33.31 -8.19
CA PHE A 109 -12.68 32.86 -7.16
C PHE A 109 -12.63 31.34 -7.05
N ALA A 110 -11.66 30.81 -6.32
CA ALA A 110 -11.57 29.38 -6.00
C ALA A 110 -11.32 29.15 -4.51
N VAL A 111 -11.85 28.03 -4.01
CA VAL A 111 -11.62 27.56 -2.63
C VAL A 111 -10.61 26.43 -2.66
N CYS A 112 -9.59 26.56 -1.83
CA CYS A 112 -8.39 25.74 -1.82
C CYS A 112 -8.10 25.15 -0.43
N GLN A 113 -7.28 24.11 -0.42
CA GLN A 113 -6.69 23.49 0.76
C GLN A 113 -5.17 23.33 0.56
N PRO A 114 -4.32 23.51 1.59
CA PRO A 114 -2.90 23.20 1.47
C PRO A 114 -2.67 21.70 1.28
N LEU A 115 -1.65 21.32 0.50
CA LEU A 115 -1.19 19.93 0.50
C LEU A 115 -0.75 19.52 1.92
N GLN A 116 -0.78 18.22 2.24
CA GLN A 116 -0.59 17.69 3.59
C GLN A 116 0.70 18.20 4.26
N ARG A 117 1.79 18.29 3.49
CA ARG A 117 3.10 18.82 3.95
C ARG A 117 3.08 20.30 4.35
N TYR A 118 2.11 21.08 3.88
CA TYR A 118 1.98 22.52 4.14
C TYR A 118 0.86 22.89 5.11
N LEU A 119 0.13 21.91 5.68
CA LEU A 119 -1.02 22.16 6.57
C LEU A 119 -0.71 23.06 7.78
N ARG A 120 0.55 23.08 8.24
CA ARG A 120 0.99 23.88 9.40
C ARG A 120 1.75 25.16 9.02
N VAL A 121 1.84 25.49 7.74
CA VAL A 121 2.55 26.69 7.27
C VAL A 121 1.62 27.90 7.39
N PRO A 122 2.02 28.98 8.10
CA PRO A 122 1.21 30.17 8.21
C PRO A 122 1.13 30.89 6.86
N LEU A 123 -0.08 31.22 6.41
CA LEU A 123 -0.33 31.92 5.15
C LEU A 123 -0.80 33.35 5.42
N GLN A 124 -0.41 34.27 4.54
CA GLN A 124 -0.76 35.68 4.64
C GLN A 124 -1.77 36.07 3.58
N ARG A 125 -2.81 36.79 4.01
CA ARG A 125 -3.74 37.46 3.09
C ARG A 125 -2.99 38.46 2.23
N GLY A 126 -3.33 38.52 0.95
CA GLY A 126 -2.67 39.36 -0.05
C GLY A 126 -1.41 38.73 -0.64
N ALA A 127 -1.01 37.52 -0.22
CA ALA A 127 0.11 36.82 -0.83
C ALA A 127 -0.15 36.54 -2.32
N LEU A 128 0.89 36.69 -3.14
CA LEU A 128 0.83 36.34 -4.56
C LEU A 128 0.69 34.83 -4.69
N VAL A 129 -0.24 34.38 -5.53
CA VAL A 129 -0.38 32.96 -5.89
C VAL A 129 -0.13 32.75 -7.37
N ARG A 130 0.50 31.62 -7.72
CA ARG A 130 0.80 31.26 -9.13
C ARG A 130 0.48 29.81 -9.41
N ARG A 131 -0.27 29.55 -10.48
CA ARG A 131 -0.66 28.19 -10.90
C ARG A 131 0.58 27.40 -11.32
N PHE A 132 0.74 26.19 -10.76
CA PHE A 132 1.82 25.24 -11.08
C PHE A 132 3.21 25.90 -11.19
N ASN A 133 3.61 26.73 -10.21
CA ASN A 133 4.86 27.50 -10.26
C ASN A 133 5.81 27.14 -9.11
N ALA A 134 7.11 27.07 -9.37
CA ALA A 134 8.18 26.79 -8.41
C ALA A 134 8.03 25.51 -7.58
N MET A 135 7.03 24.68 -7.89
CA MET A 135 6.74 23.40 -7.25
C MET A 135 7.86 22.43 -7.53
N ALA A 136 8.29 21.72 -6.49
CA ALA A 136 9.24 20.63 -6.65
C ALA A 136 8.54 19.52 -7.46
N SER A 137 9.06 19.22 -8.64
CA SER A 137 8.44 18.29 -9.59
C SER A 137 9.37 17.13 -9.91
N LEU A 138 8.83 15.92 -9.86
CA LEU A 138 9.56 14.70 -10.22
C LEU A 138 8.96 14.11 -11.50
N PHE A 139 9.79 13.89 -12.51
CA PHE A 139 9.40 13.07 -13.66
C PHE A 139 9.80 11.63 -13.39
N VAL A 140 8.85 10.71 -13.52
CA VAL A 140 9.04 9.29 -13.22
C VAL A 140 8.82 8.53 -14.49
N ASP A 141 9.85 7.81 -14.92
CA ASP A 141 9.77 6.99 -16.11
C ASP A 141 9.78 5.50 -15.75
N LEU A 142 8.63 4.85 -15.96
CA LEU A 142 8.47 3.44 -15.59
C LEU A 142 9.23 2.50 -16.54
N GLN A 143 9.43 2.88 -17.80
CA GLN A 143 10.10 2.05 -18.81
C GLN A 143 11.59 2.37 -18.95
N GLY A 144 12.02 3.58 -18.62
CA GLY A 144 13.42 4.02 -18.67
C GLY A 144 13.84 4.65 -20.00
N ASP A 145 12.94 4.75 -20.97
CA ASP A 145 13.14 5.28 -22.32
C ASP A 145 12.65 6.74 -22.51
N GLY A 146 12.08 7.36 -21.48
CA GLY A 146 11.39 8.65 -21.50
C GLY A 146 12.28 9.88 -21.35
N LYS A 147 13.60 9.78 -21.55
CA LYS A 147 14.54 10.90 -21.37
C LYS A 147 14.27 12.07 -22.31
N GLU A 148 13.92 11.78 -23.56
CA GLU A 148 13.58 12.83 -24.54
C GLU A 148 12.27 13.53 -24.16
N LEU A 149 11.26 12.76 -23.77
CA LEU A 149 9.99 13.26 -23.26
C LEU A 149 10.19 14.19 -22.05
N PHE A 150 11.07 13.79 -21.11
CA PHE A 150 11.44 14.63 -19.98
C PHE A 150 12.07 15.97 -20.42
N GLY A 151 12.96 15.95 -21.41
CA GLY A 151 13.55 17.17 -21.98
C GLY A 151 12.47 18.13 -22.50
N ARG A 152 11.55 17.62 -23.31
CA ARG A 152 10.41 18.41 -23.86
C ARG A 152 9.50 18.95 -22.75
N LEU A 153 9.22 18.16 -21.72
CA LEU A 153 8.39 18.60 -20.58
C LEU A 153 9.02 19.75 -19.81
N ARG A 154 10.34 19.77 -19.66
CA ARG A 154 11.05 20.90 -19.03
C ARG A 154 10.97 22.17 -19.86
N GLU A 155 10.93 22.06 -21.18
CA GLU A 155 10.76 23.19 -22.10
C GLU A 155 9.33 23.74 -22.09
N ILE A 156 8.32 22.85 -21.97
CA ILE A 156 6.91 23.24 -21.90
C ILE A 156 6.55 23.80 -20.53
N LEU A 157 7.12 23.23 -19.47
CA LEU A 157 6.85 23.58 -18.08
C LEU A 157 8.11 24.11 -17.36
N PRO A 158 8.74 25.19 -17.85
CA PRO A 158 9.96 25.74 -17.26
C PRO A 158 9.70 26.40 -15.91
N GLN A 159 8.44 26.71 -15.59
CA GLN A 159 8.02 27.29 -14.32
C GLN A 159 8.07 26.30 -13.14
N LEU A 160 8.26 25.01 -13.40
CA LEU A 160 8.38 23.97 -12.38
C LEU A 160 9.84 23.71 -12.01
N ASN A 161 10.08 23.35 -10.75
CA ASN A 161 11.41 22.97 -10.28
C ASN A 161 11.63 21.47 -10.45
N TRP A 162 12.08 21.06 -11.64
CA TRP A 162 12.29 19.66 -11.98
C TRP A 162 13.53 19.08 -11.31
N ALA A 163 13.37 17.95 -10.63
CA ALA A 163 14.50 17.10 -10.26
C ALA A 163 15.19 16.51 -11.50
N ASP A 164 16.44 16.08 -11.33
CA ASP A 164 17.17 15.38 -12.39
C ASP A 164 16.46 14.08 -12.81
N TYR A 165 16.55 13.73 -14.09
CA TYR A 165 15.93 12.54 -14.67
C TYR A 165 16.32 11.25 -13.91
N GLY A 166 17.58 11.14 -13.49
CA GLY A 166 18.09 9.98 -12.76
C GLY A 166 17.40 9.76 -11.42
N VAL A 167 16.97 10.83 -10.74
CA VAL A 167 16.23 10.75 -9.47
C VAL A 167 14.88 10.07 -9.70
N GLY A 168 14.19 10.44 -10.78
CA GLY A 168 12.94 9.80 -11.20
C GLY A 168 13.08 8.33 -11.54
N LEU A 169 14.16 7.99 -12.25
CA LEU A 169 14.47 6.62 -12.63
C LEU A 169 14.80 5.74 -11.41
N GLN A 170 15.51 6.28 -10.43
CA GLN A 170 15.78 5.60 -9.15
C GLN A 170 14.50 5.37 -8.35
N LEU A 171 13.60 6.37 -8.32
CA LEU A 171 12.37 6.32 -7.52
C LEU A 171 11.21 5.57 -8.20
N ARG A 172 11.38 5.08 -9.44
CA ARG A 172 10.33 4.35 -10.17
C ARG A 172 9.82 3.12 -9.41
N GLN A 173 10.71 2.45 -8.68
CA GLN A 173 10.35 1.29 -7.86
C GLN A 173 9.41 1.71 -6.73
N VAL A 174 9.69 2.82 -6.02
CA VAL A 174 8.84 3.34 -4.94
C VAL A 174 7.41 3.62 -5.41
N LEU A 175 7.23 4.02 -6.67
CA LEU A 175 5.93 4.29 -7.28
C LEU A 175 5.17 3.06 -7.78
N GLN A 176 5.87 1.95 -7.96
CA GLN A 176 5.29 0.62 -8.22
C GLN A 176 5.00 -0.13 -6.91
N ARG A 177 5.51 0.35 -5.77
CA ARG A 177 5.25 -0.21 -4.43
C ARG A 177 3.94 0.33 -3.84
N PRO A 178 3.23 -0.47 -3.02
CA PRO A 178 2.02 -0.03 -2.33
C PRO A 178 2.27 1.12 -1.34
N GLY A 179 1.32 2.07 -1.25
CA GLY A 179 1.46 3.28 -0.43
C GLY A 179 2.07 4.49 -1.17
N GLY A 180 2.38 4.32 -2.47
CA GLY A 180 2.77 5.38 -3.39
C GLY A 180 4.03 6.16 -2.98
N PRO A 181 4.30 7.33 -3.60
CA PRO A 181 5.49 8.12 -3.32
C PRO A 181 5.43 8.85 -1.97
N GLY A 182 4.51 8.50 -1.07
CA GLY A 182 4.15 9.28 0.11
C GLY A 182 5.36 9.63 0.97
N ALA A 183 5.82 10.88 0.83
CA ALA A 183 6.96 11.51 1.51
C ALA A 183 8.29 11.66 0.73
N ILE A 184 8.34 11.52 -0.61
CA ILE A 184 9.57 11.89 -1.36
C ILE A 184 9.75 13.43 -1.47
N GLY A 185 8.84 14.24 -0.90
CA GLY A 185 9.05 15.69 -0.75
C GLY A 185 8.83 16.52 -2.02
N TYR A 186 8.18 15.95 -3.04
CA TYR A 186 7.77 16.65 -4.25
C TYR A 186 6.32 17.10 -4.17
N ASP A 187 6.00 18.22 -4.81
CA ASP A 187 4.65 18.78 -4.91
C ASP A 187 3.88 18.26 -6.13
N LEU A 188 4.61 17.76 -7.13
CA LEU A 188 4.08 17.18 -8.36
C LEU A 188 4.88 15.95 -8.80
N TYR A 189 4.17 14.93 -9.26
CA TYR A 189 4.74 13.74 -9.87
C TYR A 189 4.18 13.61 -11.29
N VAL A 190 5.05 13.56 -12.29
CA VAL A 190 4.68 13.34 -13.69
C VAL A 190 5.16 11.95 -14.10
N VAL A 191 4.24 11.01 -14.23
CA VAL A 191 4.51 9.59 -14.41
C VAL A 191 4.28 9.19 -15.86
N ASN A 192 5.36 8.79 -16.53
CA ASN A 192 5.34 8.18 -17.85
C ASN A 192 5.11 6.67 -17.73
N GLN A 193 3.97 6.19 -18.25
CA GLN A 193 3.56 4.79 -18.18
C GLN A 193 3.86 3.99 -19.46
N GLY A 194 4.56 4.59 -20.44
CA GLY A 194 4.83 3.97 -21.74
C GLY A 194 3.80 4.36 -22.80
N THR A 195 2.52 4.06 -22.58
CA THR A 195 1.43 4.43 -23.53
C THR A 195 0.78 5.77 -23.22
N GLY A 196 0.81 6.19 -21.95
CA GLY A 196 0.18 7.41 -21.46
C GLY A 196 1.05 8.19 -20.46
N LEU A 197 0.55 9.35 -20.05
CA LEU A 197 1.19 10.24 -19.10
C LEU A 197 0.18 10.64 -18.02
N SER A 198 0.59 10.63 -16.75
CA SER A 198 -0.29 11.03 -15.64
C SER A 198 0.43 12.00 -14.71
N VAL A 199 -0.31 12.96 -14.15
CA VAL A 199 0.20 13.96 -13.22
C VAL A 199 -0.54 13.83 -11.89
N TYR A 200 0.21 13.74 -10.81
CA TYR A 200 -0.29 13.64 -9.45
C TYR A 200 0.25 14.76 -8.59
N ASN A 201 -0.51 15.18 -7.57
CA ASN A 201 -0.03 16.14 -6.58
C ASN A 201 0.79 15.45 -5.46
N GLY A 202 1.37 16.25 -4.56
CA GLY A 202 2.14 15.77 -3.41
C GLY A 202 1.37 14.88 -2.42
N ASP A 203 0.03 14.95 -2.44
CA ASP A 203 -0.88 14.10 -1.66
C ASP A 203 -1.36 12.87 -2.45
N GLN A 204 -0.72 12.58 -3.58
CA GLN A 204 -0.95 11.43 -4.47
C GLN A 204 -2.29 11.41 -5.20
N GLU A 205 -2.98 12.54 -5.31
CA GLU A 205 -4.23 12.62 -6.04
C GLU A 205 -4.00 12.93 -7.51
N LEU A 206 -4.77 12.28 -8.39
CA LEU A 206 -4.70 12.52 -9.83
C LEU A 206 -5.12 13.96 -10.16
N VAL A 207 -4.21 14.70 -10.80
CA VAL A 207 -4.48 16.05 -11.34
C VAL A 207 -4.99 15.95 -12.77
N VAL A 208 -4.32 15.14 -13.60
CA VAL A 208 -4.68 14.89 -15.00
C VAL A 208 -4.00 13.63 -15.53
N ALA A 209 -4.64 12.93 -16.48
CA ALA A 209 -4.04 11.82 -17.22
C ALA A 209 -4.35 11.93 -18.72
N TRP A 210 -3.46 11.40 -19.53
CA TRP A 210 -3.60 11.24 -20.97
C TRP A 210 -3.29 9.79 -21.32
N ASP A 211 -4.26 9.10 -21.93
CA ASP A 211 -4.18 7.66 -22.21
C ASP A 211 -3.39 7.33 -23.49
N ASP A 212 -3.07 8.35 -24.32
CA ASP A 212 -2.31 8.20 -25.57
C ASP A 212 -1.28 9.33 -25.74
N LYS A 213 0.02 8.97 -25.72
CA LYS A 213 1.15 9.88 -25.93
C LYS A 213 1.12 10.62 -27.27
N THR A 214 0.56 10.02 -28.32
CA THR A 214 0.55 10.64 -29.66
C THR A 214 -0.32 11.89 -29.73
N SER A 215 -1.29 12.01 -28.82
CA SER A 215 -2.10 13.21 -28.62
C SER A 215 -1.39 14.31 -27.81
N VAL A 216 -0.33 13.97 -27.07
CA VAL A 216 0.43 14.87 -26.18
C VAL A 216 1.70 15.38 -26.85
N PHE A 217 2.36 14.53 -27.65
CA PHE A 217 3.55 14.85 -28.43
C PHE A 217 3.55 14.03 -29.74
N PRO A 218 3.50 14.65 -30.93
CA PRO A 218 3.77 13.91 -32.16
C PRO A 218 5.22 13.40 -32.13
N LEU A 219 5.39 12.08 -32.25
CA LEU A 219 6.68 11.39 -32.19
C LEU A 219 7.49 11.62 -33.47
N SER A 220 8.76 11.96 -33.30
CA SER A 220 9.83 11.62 -34.24
C SER A 220 10.37 10.25 -33.84
N ALA A 221 10.39 9.31 -34.77
CA ALA A 221 10.97 7.99 -34.57
C ALA A 221 12.51 8.08 -34.58
N ASP A 222 13.18 7.44 -33.61
CA ASP A 222 14.30 6.52 -33.85
C ASP A 222 14.95 6.07 -32.53
N ALA A 223 15.18 4.75 -32.41
CA ALA A 223 16.48 4.12 -32.10
C ALA A 223 16.33 2.78 -31.34
N ASN A 224 16.61 1.69 -32.06
CA ASN A 224 16.95 0.37 -31.53
C ASN A 224 18.27 0.41 -30.73
N GLY A 225 18.38 -0.46 -29.72
CA GLY A 225 19.66 -0.76 -29.08
C GLY A 225 19.56 -1.93 -28.10
N SER A 226 19.75 -3.15 -28.60
CA SER A 226 19.92 -4.36 -27.80
C SER A 226 21.38 -4.53 -27.38
N GLY A 227 21.60 -5.05 -26.17
CA GLY A 227 22.91 -5.49 -25.71
C GLY A 227 22.79 -6.39 -24.48
N SER A 228 23.02 -7.69 -24.66
CA SER A 228 23.21 -8.63 -23.56
C SER A 228 24.71 -8.86 -23.35
N ALA A 229 25.18 -8.81 -22.11
CA ALA A 229 26.48 -9.34 -21.74
C ALA A 229 26.31 -10.36 -20.61
N ARG A 230 26.74 -11.60 -20.87
CA ARG A 230 26.97 -12.64 -19.87
C ARG A 230 28.30 -12.35 -19.17
N ALA A 231 28.34 -12.48 -17.85
CA ALA A 231 29.59 -12.47 -17.09
C ALA A 231 29.94 -13.89 -16.62
N GLU A 232 31.18 -14.30 -16.89
CA GLU A 232 31.81 -15.50 -16.35
C GLU A 232 32.31 -15.26 -14.93
N ASN A 233 32.23 -16.30 -14.11
CA ASN A 233 32.51 -16.30 -12.69
C ASN A 233 34.01 -16.61 -12.45
N ASN A 234 34.72 -15.76 -11.72
CA ASN A 234 36.09 -16.05 -11.29
C ASN A 234 36.18 -15.92 -9.77
N GLY A 235 36.43 -17.05 -9.11
CA GLY A 235 36.43 -17.16 -7.66
C GLY A 235 37.66 -16.55 -6.99
N SER A 236 37.43 -16.09 -5.75
CA SER A 236 38.39 -15.80 -4.68
C SER A 236 38.90 -14.36 -4.50
N ARG A 237 39.06 -14.00 -3.22
CA ARG A 237 39.40 -12.71 -2.55
C ARG A 237 38.30 -11.69 -2.25
N TYR A 238 37.19 -11.64 -2.99
CA TYR A 238 36.06 -10.75 -2.72
C TYR A 238 34.80 -11.61 -2.52
N GLY A 239 34.52 -12.00 -1.27
CA GLY A 239 33.41 -12.91 -0.92
C GLY A 239 32.05 -12.23 -0.75
N LEU A 240 31.96 -10.93 -1.04
CA LEU A 240 30.72 -10.15 -1.02
C LEU A 240 30.56 -9.52 -2.40
N SER A 241 29.56 -9.95 -3.15
CA SER A 241 29.22 -9.35 -4.44
C SER A 241 28.01 -8.44 -4.29
N THR A 242 28.05 -7.27 -4.92
CA THR A 242 26.87 -6.41 -5.05
C THR A 242 25.81 -7.03 -5.96
N ALA A 243 26.18 -8.03 -6.79
CA ALA A 243 25.23 -8.79 -7.60
C ALA A 243 24.48 -9.86 -6.79
N ASP A 244 25.05 -10.35 -5.67
CA ASP A 244 24.39 -11.34 -4.79
C ASP A 244 23.13 -10.77 -4.11
N ALA A 245 22.96 -9.44 -4.09
CA ALA A 245 21.76 -8.78 -3.60
C ALA A 245 20.57 -8.92 -4.58
N ASP A 246 20.86 -9.02 -5.88
CA ASP A 246 19.85 -9.05 -6.95
C ASP A 246 19.48 -10.47 -7.38
N GLU A 247 20.38 -11.46 -7.22
CA GLU A 247 20.11 -12.85 -7.58
C GLU A 247 19.24 -13.56 -6.53
N ALA A 248 18.11 -14.13 -6.99
CA ALA A 248 17.22 -14.91 -6.15
C ALA A 248 17.74 -16.34 -5.92
N PHE A 249 17.71 -16.82 -4.67
CA PHE A 249 18.14 -18.18 -4.29
C PHE A 249 17.20 -19.27 -4.82
N LEU A 250 15.89 -19.02 -4.78
CA LEU A 250 14.83 -19.98 -5.07
C LEU A 250 14.08 -19.57 -6.34
N THR A 251 14.62 -19.94 -7.50
CA THR A 251 14.05 -19.58 -8.82
C THR A 251 13.11 -20.63 -9.40
N ARG A 252 13.07 -21.83 -8.82
CA ARG A 252 12.23 -22.95 -9.28
C ARG A 252 11.19 -23.27 -8.22
N TYR A 253 9.98 -23.53 -8.68
CA TYR A 253 8.87 -23.94 -7.82
C TYR A 253 8.00 -24.97 -8.53
N ARG A 254 7.22 -25.69 -7.73
CA ARG A 254 6.11 -26.53 -8.21
C ARG A 254 4.79 -25.94 -7.72
N GLU A 255 3.72 -26.18 -8.46
CA GLU A 255 2.36 -25.94 -7.95
C GLU A 255 2.01 -27.06 -6.96
N LEU A 256 1.89 -26.70 -5.68
CA LEU A 256 1.48 -27.62 -4.62
C LEU A 256 -0.02 -27.88 -4.67
N ALA A 257 -0.81 -26.83 -4.90
CA ALA A 257 -2.25 -26.90 -5.02
C ALA A 257 -2.83 -25.63 -5.65
N LYS A 258 -4.09 -25.72 -6.08
CA LYS A 258 -4.89 -24.59 -6.54
C LYS A 258 -6.22 -24.53 -5.80
N VAL A 259 -6.61 -23.33 -5.37
CA VAL A 259 -7.94 -23.04 -4.85
C VAL A 259 -8.61 -21.97 -5.69
N ASN A 260 -9.90 -22.13 -5.98
CA ASN A 260 -10.70 -21.16 -6.74
C ASN A 260 -11.22 -20.05 -5.83
N LEU A 261 -10.29 -19.41 -5.12
CA LEU A 261 -10.53 -18.34 -4.15
C LEU A 261 -9.47 -17.25 -4.37
N VAL A 262 -9.85 -15.99 -4.16
CA VAL A 262 -8.90 -14.89 -4.02
C VAL A 262 -8.52 -14.82 -2.55
N VAL A 263 -7.41 -15.45 -2.18
CA VAL A 263 -6.90 -15.43 -0.81
C VAL A 263 -6.36 -14.02 -0.50
N ARG A 264 -6.64 -13.51 0.70
CA ARG A 264 -6.11 -12.26 1.27
C ARG A 264 -5.24 -12.49 2.51
N GLY A 265 -5.26 -13.70 3.06
CA GLY A 265 -4.40 -14.10 4.17
C GLY A 265 -4.28 -15.61 4.21
N MET A 266 -3.07 -16.09 4.50
CA MET A 266 -2.77 -17.51 4.70
C MET A 266 -1.89 -17.67 5.94
N ASP A 267 -2.20 -18.69 6.73
CA ASP A 267 -1.26 -19.27 7.70
C ASP A 267 -1.48 -20.78 7.77
N VAL A 268 -0.57 -21.49 8.43
CA VAL A 268 -0.62 -22.96 8.52
C VAL A 268 -0.31 -23.37 9.94
N GLY A 269 -0.91 -24.45 10.44
CA GLY A 269 -0.58 -25.08 11.72
C GLY A 269 -1.14 -26.48 11.84
N ASP A 270 -1.07 -27.09 13.02
CA ASP A 270 -1.66 -28.41 13.29
C ASP A 270 -2.84 -28.25 14.25
N LEU A 271 -4.05 -28.11 13.70
CA LEU A 271 -5.23 -27.68 14.46
C LEU A 271 -5.85 -28.81 15.30
N ASP A 272 -5.58 -30.08 14.95
CA ASP A 272 -6.08 -31.25 15.66
C ASP A 272 -4.97 -32.20 16.16
N ARG A 273 -3.70 -31.79 16.03
CA ARG A 273 -2.51 -32.49 16.53
C ARG A 273 -2.35 -33.88 15.91
N ASN A 274 -2.58 -33.98 14.60
CA ASN A 274 -2.39 -35.23 13.86
C ASN A 274 -1.05 -35.28 13.11
N GLY A 275 -0.22 -34.25 13.22
CA GLY A 275 1.08 -34.13 12.58
C GLY A 275 1.02 -33.74 11.11
N MET A 276 -0.16 -33.54 10.53
CA MET A 276 -0.33 -33.04 9.16
C MET A 276 -0.64 -31.54 9.18
N PRO A 277 -0.02 -30.74 8.29
CA PRO A 277 -0.30 -29.31 8.24
C PRO A 277 -1.73 -28.99 7.77
N ASP A 278 -2.44 -28.16 8.53
CA ASP A 278 -3.68 -27.51 8.14
C ASP A 278 -3.39 -26.10 7.61
N VAL A 279 -3.68 -25.88 6.33
CA VAL A 279 -3.60 -24.57 5.66
C VAL A 279 -4.91 -23.82 5.89
N VAL A 280 -4.80 -22.63 6.47
CA VAL A 280 -5.92 -21.74 6.77
C VAL A 280 -5.86 -20.54 5.84
N PHE A 281 -6.92 -20.35 5.05
CA PHE A 281 -7.09 -19.21 4.16
C PHE A 281 -8.20 -18.29 4.64
N SER A 282 -8.07 -16.99 4.33
CA SER A 282 -9.20 -16.07 4.29
C SER A 282 -9.27 -15.32 2.97
N ASP A 283 -10.49 -15.07 2.50
CA ASP A 283 -10.80 -14.17 1.36
C ASP A 283 -11.20 -12.75 1.85
N GLY A 284 -11.15 -12.51 3.16
CA GLY A 284 -11.61 -11.29 3.82
C GLY A 284 -13.05 -11.37 4.36
N GLU A 285 -13.83 -12.38 4.00
CA GLU A 285 -15.21 -12.59 4.51
C GLU A 285 -15.38 -13.96 5.20
N LYS A 286 -14.67 -14.95 4.68
CA LYS A 286 -14.73 -16.35 5.10
C LYS A 286 -13.35 -16.83 5.47
N ILE A 287 -13.35 -17.90 6.25
CA ILE A 287 -12.18 -18.69 6.58
C ILE A 287 -12.39 -20.08 5.99
N TYR A 288 -11.35 -20.63 5.38
CA TYR A 288 -11.33 -21.96 4.82
C TYR A 288 -10.16 -22.73 5.41
N VAL A 289 -10.39 -23.96 5.84
CA VAL A 289 -9.36 -24.84 6.39
C VAL A 289 -9.25 -26.06 5.49
N TYR A 290 -8.02 -26.33 5.05
CA TYR A 290 -7.65 -27.50 4.26
C TYR A 290 -6.50 -28.22 4.94
N GLN A 291 -6.60 -29.53 5.09
CA GLN A 291 -5.45 -30.34 5.47
C GLN A 291 -4.60 -30.64 4.24
N LEU A 292 -3.30 -30.41 4.34
CA LEU A 292 -2.34 -30.77 3.32
C LEU A 292 -2.02 -32.26 3.45
N THR A 293 -2.27 -32.98 2.36
CA THR A 293 -1.96 -34.41 2.23
C THR A 293 -1.01 -34.61 1.05
N GLU A 294 -0.46 -35.82 0.90
CA GLU A 294 0.35 -36.18 -0.29
C GLU A 294 -0.42 -35.98 -1.61
N ALA A 295 -1.75 -36.17 -1.59
CA ALA A 295 -2.63 -35.99 -2.74
C ALA A 295 -3.05 -34.51 -2.97
N GLY A 296 -2.57 -33.58 -2.15
CA GLY A 296 -2.93 -32.15 -2.20
C GLY A 296 -3.84 -31.73 -1.05
N LEU A 297 -4.64 -30.68 -1.27
CA LEU A 297 -5.49 -30.07 -0.23
C LEU A 297 -6.81 -30.82 -0.05
N LYS A 298 -7.06 -31.30 1.17
CA LYS A 298 -8.33 -31.89 1.60
C LYS A 298 -9.15 -30.88 2.40
N TYR A 299 -10.30 -30.45 1.89
CA TYR A 299 -11.19 -29.52 2.58
C TYR A 299 -11.66 -30.09 3.93
N ARG A 300 -11.64 -29.27 4.99
CA ARG A 300 -12.09 -29.64 6.33
C ARG A 300 -13.20 -28.75 6.86
N TYR A 301 -13.08 -27.43 6.66
CA TYR A 301 -13.96 -26.49 7.33
C TYR A 301 -14.08 -25.17 6.58
N ARG A 302 -15.24 -24.53 6.74
CA ARG A 302 -15.49 -23.16 6.29
C ARG A 302 -16.27 -22.43 7.37
N TYR A 303 -15.79 -21.25 7.74
CA TYR A 303 -16.49 -20.33 8.59
C TYR A 303 -16.85 -19.08 7.80
N HIS A 304 -18.08 -18.59 7.96
CA HIS A 304 -18.50 -17.31 7.40
C HIS A 304 -18.75 -16.35 8.54
N PHE A 305 -18.05 -15.23 8.54
CA PHE A 305 -18.25 -14.18 9.51
C PHE A 305 -19.58 -13.48 9.21
N ALA A 306 -20.60 -13.76 10.02
CA ALA A 306 -21.99 -13.36 9.76
C ALA A 306 -22.33 -11.88 10.08
N ARG A 307 -21.33 -11.07 10.50
CA ARG A 307 -21.53 -9.67 10.89
C ARG A 307 -20.93 -8.73 9.83
N TRP A 308 -21.54 -7.57 9.62
CA TRP A 308 -21.04 -6.52 8.72
C TRP A 308 -19.61 -6.11 9.15
N GLY A 309 -18.59 -6.58 8.42
CA GLY A 309 -17.17 -6.34 8.67
C GLY A 309 -16.28 -7.25 7.82
N SER A 310 -14.96 -7.05 7.89
CA SER A 310 -13.97 -7.84 7.14
C SER A 310 -12.95 -8.50 8.07
N ILE A 311 -12.48 -9.69 7.70
CA ILE A 311 -11.36 -10.37 8.34
C ILE A 311 -10.08 -9.70 7.84
N ILE A 312 -9.39 -8.99 8.73
CA ILE A 312 -8.23 -8.18 8.34
C ILE A 312 -6.90 -8.91 8.41
N ASN A 313 -6.83 -9.91 9.28
CA ASN A 313 -5.64 -10.71 9.50
C ASN A 313 -6.03 -12.01 10.22
N LEU A 314 -5.25 -13.06 10.00
CA LEU A 314 -5.33 -14.29 10.78
C LEU A 314 -3.92 -14.79 11.07
N GLN A 315 -3.78 -15.51 12.17
CA GLN A 315 -2.57 -16.24 12.54
C GLN A 315 -2.97 -17.57 13.17
N VAL A 316 -2.16 -18.60 12.98
CA VAL A 316 -2.37 -19.94 13.53
C VAL A 316 -1.25 -20.27 14.51
N GLY A 317 -1.62 -20.71 15.71
CA GLY A 317 -0.67 -21.12 16.75
C GLY A 317 -1.34 -21.49 18.06
N ASP A 318 -0.62 -22.22 18.90
CA ASP A 318 -1.05 -22.72 20.20
C ASP A 318 -1.04 -21.60 21.25
N ILE A 319 -2.22 -21.07 21.59
CA ILE A 319 -2.37 -19.96 22.53
C ILE A 319 -2.74 -20.41 23.94
N ASP A 320 -3.03 -21.69 24.14
CA ASP A 320 -3.44 -22.27 25.42
C ASP A 320 -2.48 -23.32 26.02
N GLY A 321 -1.46 -23.71 25.26
CA GLY A 321 -0.40 -24.64 25.63
C GLY A 321 -0.78 -26.12 25.51
N ASP A 322 -1.91 -26.47 24.86
CA ASP A 322 -2.37 -27.85 24.76
C ASP A 322 -1.73 -28.66 23.59
N ARG A 323 -0.88 -28.00 22.80
CA ARG A 323 -0.21 -28.51 21.58
C ARG A 323 -1.12 -28.75 20.38
N ARG A 324 -2.34 -28.22 20.37
CA ARG A 324 -3.13 -27.99 19.16
C ARG A 324 -3.08 -26.50 18.85
N ASP A 325 -2.96 -26.17 17.57
CA ASP A 325 -2.97 -24.78 17.17
C ASP A 325 -4.41 -24.23 17.16
N GLU A 326 -4.57 -22.97 17.59
CA GLU A 326 -5.77 -22.18 17.42
C GLU A 326 -5.67 -21.24 16.21
N ILE A 327 -6.82 -20.89 15.61
CA ILE A 327 -6.91 -19.82 14.62
C ILE A 327 -7.31 -18.52 15.32
N MET A 328 -6.37 -17.59 15.42
CA MET A 328 -6.63 -16.22 15.86
C MET A 328 -7.16 -15.40 14.68
N VAL A 329 -8.36 -14.85 14.81
CA VAL A 329 -9.01 -14.09 13.74
C VAL A 329 -9.25 -12.66 14.18
N ASN A 330 -8.73 -11.73 13.37
CA ASN A 330 -8.81 -10.30 13.59
C ASN A 330 -9.79 -9.68 12.59
N THR A 331 -10.84 -9.01 13.07
CA THR A 331 -11.84 -8.38 12.19
C THR A 331 -12.01 -6.89 12.46
N PHE A 332 -12.37 -6.17 11.41
CA PHE A 332 -12.68 -4.76 11.46
C PHE A 332 -14.10 -4.51 10.95
N LYS A 333 -14.88 -3.73 11.71
CA LYS A 333 -16.22 -3.30 11.33
C LYS A 333 -16.23 -1.80 11.05
N GLU A 334 -16.48 -1.43 9.80
CA GLU A 334 -16.48 -0.03 9.34
C GLU A 334 -17.58 0.82 10.00
N THR A 335 -18.74 0.23 10.34
CA THR A 335 -19.97 0.98 10.71
C THR A 335 -20.35 0.94 12.19
N GLU A 336 -19.72 0.10 13.02
CA GLU A 336 -20.11 -0.14 14.43
C GLU A 336 -19.03 0.27 15.46
N ASP A 337 -18.07 1.12 15.10
CA ASP A 337 -16.98 1.57 15.99
C ASP A 337 -16.25 0.40 16.70
N GLY A 338 -15.95 -0.68 15.98
CA GLY A 338 -15.53 -1.91 16.64
C GLY A 338 -14.58 -2.79 15.85
N PHE A 339 -13.37 -2.90 16.38
CA PHE A 339 -12.54 -4.07 16.18
C PHE A 339 -13.10 -5.24 16.99
N SER A 340 -13.27 -6.42 16.41
CA SER A 340 -13.85 -7.57 17.10
C SER A 340 -13.13 -8.86 16.71
N SER A 341 -12.23 -9.32 17.56
CA SER A 341 -11.52 -10.56 17.33
C SER A 341 -12.23 -11.77 17.93
N PHE A 342 -11.89 -12.94 17.40
CA PHE A 342 -12.37 -14.22 17.89
C PHE A 342 -11.34 -15.32 17.63
N VAL A 343 -11.49 -16.44 18.32
CA VAL A 343 -10.61 -17.61 18.22
C VAL A 343 -11.41 -18.81 17.80
N ILE A 344 -10.93 -19.55 16.79
CA ILE A 344 -11.48 -20.85 16.40
C ILE A 344 -10.50 -21.95 16.85
N ALA A 345 -11.02 -23.01 17.46
CA ALA A 345 -10.24 -24.20 17.83
C ALA A 345 -11.00 -25.49 17.50
N VAL A 346 -10.29 -26.61 17.42
CA VAL A 346 -10.91 -27.93 17.34
C VAL A 346 -11.20 -28.42 18.76
N ARG A 347 -12.48 -28.45 19.14
CA ARG A 347 -12.94 -29.00 20.43
C ARG A 347 -13.85 -30.19 20.19
N SER A 348 -13.55 -31.31 20.84
CA SER A 348 -14.29 -32.57 20.69
C SER A 348 -14.46 -32.99 19.22
N GLY A 349 -13.39 -32.82 18.42
CA GLY A 349 -13.35 -33.18 17.00
C GLY A 349 -14.10 -32.23 16.05
N LYS A 350 -14.58 -31.07 16.53
CA LYS A 350 -15.30 -30.08 15.72
C LYS A 350 -14.66 -28.70 15.83
N PHE A 351 -14.59 -27.99 14.71
CA PHE A 351 -14.23 -26.58 14.69
C PHE A 351 -15.30 -25.74 15.38
N GLN A 352 -14.90 -24.95 16.37
CA GLN A 352 -15.79 -24.13 17.17
C GLN A 352 -15.14 -22.78 17.45
N VAL A 353 -15.95 -21.72 17.47
CA VAL A 353 -15.53 -20.43 18.03
C VAL A 353 -15.45 -20.59 19.54
N VAL A 354 -14.24 -20.50 20.10
CA VAL A 354 -13.96 -20.79 21.52
C VAL A 354 -13.74 -19.53 22.37
N ALA A 355 -13.61 -18.38 21.72
CA ALA A 355 -13.63 -17.05 22.34
C ALA A 355 -14.05 -16.01 21.29
N GLU A 356 -14.82 -15.00 21.68
CA GLU A 356 -15.33 -13.96 20.78
C GLU A 356 -15.44 -12.61 21.47
N ASN A 357 -15.74 -11.57 20.69
CA ASN A 357 -15.84 -10.17 21.13
C ASN A 357 -14.56 -9.69 21.84
N ILE A 358 -13.40 -10.13 21.34
CA ILE A 358 -12.10 -9.79 21.90
C ILE A 358 -11.69 -8.40 21.39
N PRO A 359 -11.45 -7.42 22.28
CA PRO A 359 -11.23 -6.02 21.88
C PRO A 359 -9.77 -5.72 21.53
N PHE A 360 -9.06 -6.69 20.94
CA PHE A 360 -7.66 -6.59 20.59
C PHE A 360 -7.38 -7.23 19.24
N VAL A 361 -6.49 -6.62 18.47
CA VAL A 361 -5.77 -7.29 17.39
C VAL A 361 -4.84 -8.30 18.04
N MET A 362 -5.04 -9.57 17.78
CA MET A 362 -4.33 -10.67 18.42
C MET A 362 -3.17 -11.15 17.54
N GLY A 363 -2.11 -11.64 18.18
CA GLY A 363 -1.02 -12.32 17.50
C GLY A 363 0.00 -12.90 18.47
N LEU A 364 0.87 -13.75 17.94
CA LEU A 364 2.03 -14.33 18.61
C LEU A 364 3.30 -13.66 18.12
N LEU A 365 4.14 -13.26 19.07
CA LEU A 365 5.48 -12.73 18.83
C LEU A 365 6.52 -13.68 19.42
N GLY A 366 7.51 -14.09 18.63
CA GLY A 366 8.65 -14.90 19.09
C GLY A 366 8.44 -16.41 19.09
N GLY A 367 7.47 -16.91 18.31
CA GLY A 367 7.23 -18.34 18.10
C GLY A 367 5.80 -18.63 17.70
N ARG A 368 5.41 -19.92 17.80
CA ARG A 368 4.08 -20.42 17.37
C ARG A 368 3.25 -21.00 18.52
N SER A 369 3.87 -21.33 19.65
CA SER A 369 3.17 -21.74 20.87
C SER A 369 3.55 -20.84 22.04
N VAL A 370 2.60 -20.54 22.91
CA VAL A 370 2.87 -19.92 24.22
C VAL A 370 3.68 -20.83 25.16
N ALA A 371 3.78 -22.13 24.84
CA ALA A 371 4.67 -23.05 25.52
C ALA A 371 6.13 -22.92 25.05
N ASP A 372 6.39 -22.31 23.89
CA ASP A 372 7.74 -22.08 23.39
C ASP A 372 8.41 -20.96 24.20
N GLN A 373 9.66 -21.18 24.60
CA GLN A 373 10.41 -20.20 25.37
C GLN A 373 10.60 -18.91 24.55
N GLY A 374 10.12 -17.79 25.10
CA GLY A 374 10.26 -16.48 24.46
C GLY A 374 9.12 -16.09 23.51
N THR A 375 8.07 -16.92 23.39
CA THR A 375 6.83 -16.53 22.71
C THR A 375 5.94 -15.69 23.62
N SER A 376 5.33 -14.66 23.06
CA SER A 376 4.36 -13.80 23.72
C SER A 376 3.05 -13.76 22.92
N PHE A 377 1.96 -14.21 23.53
CA PHE A 377 0.61 -13.89 23.04
C PHE A 377 0.28 -12.44 23.39
N VAL A 378 0.03 -11.62 22.37
CA VAL A 378 -0.14 -10.17 22.52
C VAL A 378 -1.42 -9.67 21.87
N GLY A 379 -1.91 -8.56 22.41
CA GLY A 379 -3.09 -7.85 21.95
C GLY A 379 -2.74 -6.39 21.70
N GLN A 380 -2.95 -5.89 20.48
CA GLN A 380 -2.84 -4.48 20.18
C GLN A 380 -4.19 -3.80 20.22
N GLY A 381 -4.25 -2.66 20.91
CA GLY A 381 -5.44 -1.84 21.00
C GLY A 381 -5.78 -1.18 19.66
N PHE A 382 -7.07 -0.97 19.46
CA PHE A 382 -7.62 -0.28 18.30
C PHE A 382 -8.08 1.13 18.69
N ALA A 383 -7.99 2.07 17.75
CA ALA A 383 -8.66 3.36 17.84
C ALA A 383 -9.05 3.81 16.42
N LYS A 384 -10.25 4.38 16.28
CA LYS A 384 -10.88 4.68 14.98
C LYS A 384 -10.01 5.54 14.09
N GLU A 385 -9.28 6.48 14.67
CA GLU A 385 -8.50 7.49 13.95
C GLU A 385 -7.09 7.02 13.55
N VAL A 386 -6.63 5.87 14.08
CA VAL A 386 -5.25 5.38 13.84
C VAL A 386 -5.16 3.90 13.47
N LEU A 387 -6.30 3.20 13.48
CA LEU A 387 -6.45 1.74 13.31
C LEU A 387 -5.74 0.93 14.40
N PHE A 388 -4.41 1.03 14.48
CA PHE A 388 -3.59 0.37 15.48
C PHE A 388 -3.01 1.43 16.42
N ASN A 389 -3.44 1.43 17.68
CA ASN A 389 -2.89 2.33 18.68
C ASN A 389 -1.61 1.75 19.31
N ASN A 390 -0.85 2.55 20.04
CA ASN A 390 0.42 2.12 20.65
C ASN A 390 0.23 1.29 21.95
N ARG A 391 -1.00 1.00 22.38
CA ARG A 391 -1.25 0.18 23.56
C ARG A 391 -1.19 -1.29 23.17
N VAL A 392 -0.11 -1.96 23.51
CA VAL A 392 0.04 -3.42 23.34
C VAL A 392 0.07 -4.08 24.72
N VAL A 393 -0.68 -5.16 24.85
CA VAL A 393 -0.83 -5.93 26.09
C VAL A 393 -0.37 -7.36 25.89
N LEU A 394 0.16 -7.96 26.96
CA LEU A 394 0.30 -9.41 27.05
C LEU A 394 -1.08 -10.00 27.29
N LEU A 395 -1.44 -11.01 26.51
CA LEU A 395 -2.69 -11.74 26.61
C LEU A 395 -2.49 -13.09 27.30
N GLU A 396 -3.58 -13.64 27.81
CA GLU A 396 -3.73 -15.03 28.21
C GLU A 396 -5.08 -15.57 27.76
N TYR A 397 -5.10 -16.82 27.32
CA TYR A 397 -6.34 -17.57 27.09
C TYR A 397 -6.64 -18.43 28.33
N ARG A 398 -7.80 -18.22 28.96
CA ARG A 398 -8.28 -19.03 30.10
C ARG A 398 -9.80 -19.20 30.03
N GLN A 399 -10.28 -20.43 30.22
CA GLN A 399 -11.71 -20.77 30.35
C GLN A 399 -12.61 -20.17 29.24
N GLY A 400 -12.16 -20.19 27.97
CA GLY A 400 -12.95 -19.66 26.85
C GLY A 400 -12.91 -18.14 26.70
N GLY A 401 -12.04 -17.44 27.44
CA GLY A 401 -11.85 -16.00 27.34
C GLY A 401 -10.39 -15.61 27.09
N VAL A 402 -10.20 -14.50 26.40
CA VAL A 402 -8.90 -13.85 26.20
C VAL A 402 -8.84 -12.58 27.05
N ARG A 403 -7.83 -12.46 27.90
CA ARG A 403 -7.69 -11.32 28.83
C ARG A 403 -6.27 -10.76 28.82
N SER A 404 -6.15 -9.47 29.15
CA SER A 404 -4.86 -8.84 29.36
C SER A 404 -4.30 -9.20 30.73
N ARG A 405 -3.01 -9.57 30.77
CA ARG A 405 -2.26 -9.86 32.00
C ARG A 405 -1.10 -8.89 32.28
N GLY A 406 -0.85 -7.96 31.37
CA GLY A 406 0.25 -7.00 31.47
C GLY A 406 0.42 -6.18 30.20
N THR A 407 1.46 -5.35 30.16
CA THR A 407 1.80 -4.52 29.00
C THR A 407 2.97 -5.11 28.23
N PHE A 408 2.97 -4.93 26.91
CA PHE A 408 4.11 -5.22 26.05
C PHE A 408 4.58 -3.90 25.44
N SER A 409 5.84 -3.53 25.65
CA SER A 409 6.36 -2.23 25.19
C SER A 409 6.69 -2.28 23.71
N VAL A 410 6.23 -1.28 22.95
CA VAL A 410 6.48 -1.16 21.52
C VAL A 410 6.83 0.29 21.15
N PRO A 411 7.60 0.52 20.08
CA PRO A 411 7.84 1.85 19.54
C PRO A 411 6.56 2.45 18.92
N ASN A 412 6.59 3.76 18.70
CA ASN A 412 5.47 4.45 18.06
C ASN A 412 5.25 3.97 16.63
N GLY A 413 3.99 3.74 16.25
CA GLY A 413 3.65 3.32 14.90
C GLY A 413 3.73 1.81 14.66
N PHE A 414 4.00 1.03 15.71
CA PHE A 414 3.94 -0.43 15.70
C PHE A 414 2.59 -0.95 15.18
N ALA A 415 2.63 -2.02 14.39
CA ALA A 415 1.45 -2.72 13.89
C ALA A 415 1.65 -4.24 13.97
N LEU A 416 0.77 -4.92 14.71
CA LEU A 416 0.93 -6.34 15.03
C LEU A 416 0.83 -7.31 13.82
N PRO A 417 -0.08 -7.14 12.83
CA PRO A 417 -0.25 -8.13 11.74
C PRO A 417 0.99 -8.43 10.89
N GLY A 418 1.96 -7.53 10.85
CA GLY A 418 3.23 -7.69 10.13
C GLY A 418 4.43 -7.52 11.06
N ALA A 419 4.36 -8.11 12.26
CA ALA A 419 5.41 -8.02 13.26
C ALA A 419 5.96 -9.40 13.68
N VAL A 420 7.21 -9.41 14.13
CA VAL A 420 7.86 -10.55 14.80
C VAL A 420 8.81 -10.05 15.88
N TYR A 421 9.10 -10.88 16.87
CA TYR A 421 10.02 -10.58 17.96
C TYR A 421 11.01 -11.71 18.13
N GLU A 422 12.19 -11.60 17.50
CA GLU A 422 13.21 -12.65 17.50
C GLU A 422 14.63 -12.09 17.42
N ASP A 423 15.60 -12.90 17.86
CA ASP A 423 17.03 -12.61 17.68
C ASP A 423 17.41 -12.89 16.22
N ILE A 424 17.50 -11.83 15.42
CA ILE A 424 17.79 -11.90 13.98
C ILE A 424 19.23 -11.50 13.64
N ASN A 425 20.02 -11.13 14.65
CA ASN A 425 21.42 -10.70 14.49
C ASN A 425 22.43 -11.54 15.29
N HIS A 426 21.96 -12.54 16.04
CA HIS A 426 22.75 -13.49 16.85
C HIS A 426 23.46 -12.87 18.04
N ASP A 427 22.97 -11.74 18.55
CA ASP A 427 23.54 -11.10 19.73
C ASP A 427 22.92 -11.60 21.05
N ARG A 428 22.00 -12.57 20.99
CA ARG A 428 21.24 -13.18 22.10
C ARG A 428 20.20 -12.26 22.72
N VAL A 429 19.89 -11.14 22.08
CA VAL A 429 18.78 -10.26 22.44
C VAL A 429 17.78 -10.30 21.29
N LYS A 430 16.48 -10.29 21.60
CA LYS A 430 15.45 -10.30 20.57
C LYS A 430 15.21 -8.90 20.02
N GLU A 431 15.10 -8.80 18.69
CA GLU A 431 14.67 -7.61 17.97
C GLU A 431 13.16 -7.65 17.68
N LEU A 432 12.49 -6.51 17.87
CA LEU A 432 11.14 -6.28 17.39
C LEU A 432 11.21 -5.75 15.96
N CYS A 433 10.72 -6.55 15.02
CA CYS A 433 10.69 -6.22 13.60
C CYS A 433 9.25 -6.05 13.16
N PHE A 434 8.91 -4.95 12.47
CA PHE A 434 7.54 -4.74 11.99
C PHE A 434 7.46 -3.83 10.76
N ILE A 435 6.43 -4.06 9.94
CA ILE A 435 6.06 -3.17 8.83
C ILE A 435 5.25 -1.98 9.37
N ASN A 436 5.77 -0.76 9.21
CA ASN A 436 5.09 0.44 9.63
C ASN A 436 3.97 0.85 8.66
N LYS A 437 3.19 1.88 9.01
CA LYS A 437 2.08 2.38 8.16
C LYS A 437 2.50 2.95 6.80
N GLN A 438 3.80 3.18 6.58
CA GLN A 438 4.37 3.60 5.29
C GLN A 438 4.97 2.41 4.52
N ASN A 439 4.72 1.16 4.95
CA ASN A 439 5.31 -0.02 4.32
C ASN A 439 6.84 -0.08 4.40
N PHE A 440 7.47 0.54 5.40
CA PHE A 440 8.88 0.31 5.70
C PHE A 440 9.01 -0.73 6.82
N LEU A 441 10.00 -1.61 6.70
CA LEU A 441 10.36 -2.53 7.77
C LEU A 441 11.27 -1.80 8.75
N GLU A 442 10.89 -1.76 10.02
CA GLU A 442 11.72 -1.22 11.10
C GLU A 442 12.18 -2.35 12.03
N ILE A 443 13.43 -2.27 12.49
CA ILE A 443 14.04 -3.22 13.42
C ILE A 443 14.47 -2.46 14.66
N TYR A 444 13.98 -2.89 15.82
CA TYR A 444 14.27 -2.29 17.12
C TYR A 444 14.82 -3.32 18.09
N GLN A 445 15.76 -2.88 18.92
CA GLN A 445 16.21 -3.60 20.10
C GLN A 445 15.88 -2.75 21.32
N GLY A 446 14.87 -3.17 22.09
CA GLY A 446 14.25 -2.31 23.10
C GLY A 446 13.68 -1.03 22.48
N SER A 447 14.11 0.14 22.98
CA SER A 447 13.70 1.45 22.44
C SER A 447 14.61 1.97 21.33
N LYS A 448 15.73 1.29 21.04
CA LYS A 448 16.71 1.73 20.04
C LYS A 448 16.32 1.17 18.68
N ARG A 449 16.10 2.06 17.70
CA ARG A 449 15.95 1.67 16.30
C ARG A 449 17.31 1.29 15.75
N LEU A 450 17.48 0.02 15.34
CA LEU A 450 18.70 -0.48 14.74
C LEU A 450 18.74 -0.19 13.25
N TRP A 451 17.61 -0.37 12.56
CA TRP A 451 17.55 -0.29 11.11
C TRP A 451 16.14 0.03 10.61
N VAL A 452 16.08 0.62 9.42
CA VAL A 452 14.86 0.84 8.62
C VAL A 452 15.20 0.48 7.18
N SER A 453 14.29 -0.19 6.49
CA SER A 453 14.47 -0.46 5.07
C SER A 453 14.64 0.83 4.26
N ASP A 454 15.51 0.78 3.26
CA ASP A 454 15.72 1.87 2.30
C ASP A 454 14.65 1.89 1.21
N GLU A 455 13.96 0.77 0.99
CA GLU A 455 12.79 0.64 0.15
C GLU A 455 11.51 0.35 0.94
N ARG A 456 10.35 0.64 0.31
CA ARG A 456 9.06 0.13 0.78
C ARG A 456 8.98 -1.35 0.46
N LEU A 457 8.54 -2.10 1.44
CA LEU A 457 8.39 -3.54 1.42
C LEU A 457 6.96 -3.89 1.74
N ALA A 458 6.66 -5.18 1.69
CA ALA A 458 5.32 -5.66 1.91
C ALA A 458 4.32 -5.11 0.89
N GLY A 459 3.09 -5.55 1.06
CA GLY A 459 2.02 -5.28 0.13
C GLY A 459 1.01 -6.39 0.25
N SER A 460 -0.25 -6.02 0.39
CA SER A 460 -1.31 -6.99 0.61
C SER A 460 -2.52 -6.62 -0.22
N LEU A 461 -3.28 -7.63 -0.64
CA LEU A 461 -4.62 -7.42 -1.19
C LEU A 461 -5.63 -7.13 -0.08
N HIS A 462 -5.20 -7.16 1.18
CA HIS A 462 -5.97 -6.75 2.33
C HIS A 462 -5.72 -5.28 2.66
N ASP A 463 -6.75 -4.46 2.48
CA ASP A 463 -6.81 -3.07 2.88
C ASP A 463 -8.02 -2.81 3.79
N VAL A 464 -7.84 -1.87 4.71
CA VAL A 464 -8.88 -1.41 5.62
C VAL A 464 -9.09 0.07 5.40
N GLN A 465 -10.35 0.49 5.27
CA GLN A 465 -10.71 1.90 5.14
C GLN A 465 -11.21 2.39 6.50
N TYR A 466 -10.69 3.52 6.96
CA TYR A 466 -11.05 4.08 8.25
C TYR A 466 -11.13 5.61 8.19
N GLU A 467 -12.03 6.19 8.97
CA GLU A 467 -12.20 7.64 9.02
C GLU A 467 -11.19 8.27 9.97
N VAL A 468 -10.43 9.23 9.47
CA VAL A 468 -9.47 10.02 10.24
C VAL A 468 -10.01 11.44 10.40
N GLY A 469 -9.96 11.96 11.63
CA GLY A 469 -10.37 13.31 11.96
C GLY A 469 -11.45 13.36 13.03
N THR A 470 -12.31 14.38 12.97
CA THR A 470 -13.38 14.61 13.95
C THR A 470 -14.75 14.50 13.27
N LYS A 471 -15.83 14.42 14.05
CA LYS A 471 -17.22 14.45 13.53
C LYS A 471 -17.55 15.65 12.62
N ARG A 472 -16.74 16.71 12.64
CA ARG A 472 -16.95 17.94 11.84
C ARG A 472 -16.07 18.01 10.59
N MET A 473 -14.95 17.29 10.57
CA MET A 473 -13.96 17.23 9.49
C MET A 473 -13.28 15.87 9.57
N SER A 474 -13.64 14.96 8.67
CA SER A 474 -13.01 13.66 8.52
C SER A 474 -12.68 13.38 7.06
N TYR A 475 -11.72 12.50 6.84
CA TYR A 475 -11.44 11.92 5.54
C TYR A 475 -11.25 10.42 5.69
N THR A 476 -11.57 9.66 4.65
CA THR A 476 -11.33 8.22 4.62
C THR A 476 -9.85 7.98 4.30
N GLU A 477 -9.15 7.31 5.20
CA GLU A 477 -7.80 6.80 4.97
C GLU A 477 -7.87 5.31 4.65
N LYS A 478 -7.02 4.83 3.75
CA LYS A 478 -6.88 3.42 3.43
C LYS A 478 -5.54 2.91 3.94
N ARG A 479 -5.56 1.78 4.64
CA ARG A 479 -4.35 1.16 5.19
C ARG A 479 -4.28 -0.30 4.80
N GLN A 480 -3.17 -0.67 4.17
CA GLN A 480 -2.85 -2.07 3.95
C GLN A 480 -2.48 -2.78 5.24
N ILE A 481 -2.88 -4.04 5.32
CA ILE A 481 -2.53 -4.94 6.41
C ILE A 481 -1.47 -5.89 5.90
N ALA A 482 -0.25 -5.74 6.42
CA ALA A 482 0.86 -6.61 6.07
C ALA A 482 0.55 -8.07 6.43
N SER A 483 1.02 -8.99 5.58
CA SER A 483 1.05 -10.40 5.92
C SER A 483 2.02 -10.65 7.08
N PRO A 484 1.77 -11.66 7.93
CA PRO A 484 2.70 -12.03 8.99
C PRO A 484 4.13 -12.29 8.48
N LEU A 485 5.11 -11.75 9.19
CA LEU A 485 6.53 -12.00 8.94
C LEU A 485 6.92 -13.41 9.43
N ARG A 486 7.98 -13.99 8.89
CA ARG A 486 8.51 -15.28 9.35
C ARG A 486 10.00 -15.20 9.61
N VAL A 487 10.46 -15.92 10.62
CA VAL A 487 11.88 -16.02 10.96
C VAL A 487 12.28 -17.48 10.78
N VAL A 488 13.25 -17.73 9.90
CA VAL A 488 13.74 -19.08 9.60
C VAL A 488 15.19 -19.00 9.15
N ASP A 489 16.01 -19.95 9.59
CA ASP A 489 17.35 -20.19 9.05
C ASP A 489 17.20 -20.85 7.67
N LEU A 490 17.11 -20.01 6.65
CA LEU A 490 16.80 -20.40 5.29
C LEU A 490 18.02 -21.02 4.61
N ASP A 491 19.22 -20.45 4.84
CA ASP A 491 20.46 -20.89 4.23
C ASP A 491 21.30 -21.84 5.10
N ARG A 492 20.80 -22.17 6.29
CA ARG A 492 21.37 -23.15 7.23
C ARG A 492 22.74 -22.75 7.73
N ASP A 493 23.02 -21.46 7.83
CA ASP A 493 24.25 -20.94 8.41
C ASP A 493 24.17 -20.82 9.95
N GLY A 494 23.04 -21.23 10.53
CA GLY A 494 22.77 -21.14 11.96
C GLY A 494 22.17 -19.79 12.38
N CYS A 495 21.96 -18.88 11.43
CA CYS A 495 21.41 -17.56 11.68
C CYS A 495 20.06 -17.32 11.00
N PRO A 496 18.91 -17.28 11.70
CA PRO A 496 17.66 -17.13 10.98
C PRO A 496 17.50 -15.77 10.32
N GLU A 497 16.98 -15.81 9.10
CA GLU A 497 16.56 -14.66 8.35
C GLU A 497 15.10 -14.31 8.59
N LEU A 498 14.80 -13.02 8.47
CA LEU A 498 13.45 -12.51 8.48
C LEU A 498 12.88 -12.50 7.06
N LEU A 499 11.93 -13.38 6.79
CA LEU A 499 11.21 -13.48 5.52
C LEU A 499 9.95 -12.60 5.51
N LEU A 500 9.70 -12.00 4.35
CA LEU A 500 8.50 -11.23 4.07
C LEU A 500 8.03 -11.40 2.63
N VAL A 501 6.71 -11.34 2.44
CA VAL A 501 6.12 -11.14 1.12
C VAL A 501 6.37 -9.71 0.69
N ASP A 502 6.80 -9.52 -0.55
CA ASP A 502 7.00 -8.22 -1.18
C ASP A 502 6.23 -8.17 -2.51
N ASN A 503 5.25 -7.27 -2.64
CA ASN A 503 4.34 -7.22 -3.78
C ASN A 503 4.45 -5.90 -4.52
N GLU A 504 4.25 -5.97 -5.85
CA GLU A 504 4.37 -4.81 -6.74
C GLU A 504 3.10 -4.63 -7.58
N SER A 505 2.81 -3.37 -7.89
CA SER A 505 1.76 -2.97 -8.81
C SER A 505 2.29 -2.91 -10.25
N GLY A 506 1.51 -3.43 -11.19
CA GLY A 506 1.81 -3.33 -12.63
C GLY A 506 1.53 -1.96 -13.22
N PHE A 507 0.77 -1.13 -12.50
CA PHE A 507 0.43 0.25 -12.84
C PHE A 507 0.91 1.20 -11.73
N SER A 508 0.97 2.51 -12.02
CA SER A 508 1.22 3.48 -10.96
C SER A 508 0.17 3.33 -9.85
N THR A 509 0.59 3.24 -8.58
CA THR A 509 -0.31 3.20 -7.42
C THR A 509 -1.12 4.48 -7.23
N ALA A 510 -0.87 5.49 -8.06
CA ALA A 510 -1.53 6.78 -8.01
C ALA A 510 -2.92 6.80 -8.71
N LEU A 511 -3.32 5.73 -9.42
CA LEU A 511 -4.73 5.48 -9.84
C LEU A 511 -5.63 4.98 -8.68
N GLY A 512 -5.09 4.93 -7.46
CA GLY A 512 -5.72 4.38 -6.26
C GLY A 512 -4.69 3.53 -5.53
N GLU A 513 -4.37 3.90 -4.29
CA GLU A 513 -3.15 3.56 -3.55
C GLU A 513 -2.74 2.07 -3.54
N TYR A 514 -3.66 1.14 -3.85
CA TYR A 514 -3.51 -0.30 -3.66
C TYR A 514 -4.11 -1.18 -4.78
N GLY A 515 -4.54 -0.59 -5.91
CA GLY A 515 -5.54 -1.21 -6.81
C GLY A 515 -5.12 -2.41 -7.68
N PHE A 516 -3.85 -2.54 -8.08
CA PHE A 516 -3.45 -3.53 -9.10
C PHE A 516 -2.13 -4.22 -8.82
N LEU A 517 -1.99 -4.80 -7.61
CA LEU A 517 -0.89 -5.73 -7.36
C LEU A 517 -0.94 -6.87 -8.38
N SER A 518 0.12 -6.99 -9.17
CA SER A 518 0.19 -7.93 -10.30
C SER A 518 1.42 -8.84 -10.22
N LYS A 519 2.35 -8.54 -9.31
CA LYS A 519 3.58 -9.30 -9.10
C LYS A 519 3.84 -9.46 -7.61
N GLY A 520 4.59 -10.50 -7.26
CA GLY A 520 5.00 -10.79 -5.90
C GLY A 520 6.35 -11.49 -5.87
N GLN A 521 7.00 -11.45 -4.73
CA GLN A 521 8.23 -12.20 -4.45
C GLN A 521 8.37 -12.35 -2.93
N VAL A 522 9.24 -13.25 -2.50
CA VAL A 522 9.68 -13.30 -1.11
C VAL A 522 11.05 -12.64 -1.01
N LYS A 523 11.20 -11.77 -0.02
CA LYS A 523 12.47 -11.18 0.38
C LYS A 523 12.87 -11.64 1.77
N MET A 524 14.16 -11.57 2.04
CA MET A 524 14.71 -11.80 3.37
C MET A 524 15.51 -10.59 3.85
N VAL A 525 15.46 -10.35 5.16
CA VAL A 525 16.45 -9.52 5.86
C VAL A 525 17.41 -10.43 6.59
N LYS A 526 18.70 -10.20 6.36
CA LYS A 526 19.80 -10.93 6.99
C LYS A 526 20.73 -9.93 7.69
N ALA A 527 21.19 -10.28 8.89
CA ALA A 527 22.24 -9.52 9.56
C ALA A 527 23.57 -9.67 8.82
N SER A 528 24.36 -8.60 8.76
CA SER A 528 25.68 -8.55 8.16
C SER A 528 26.63 -7.76 9.06
N GLY A 529 27.94 -7.85 8.79
CA GLY A 529 28.95 -7.13 9.58
C GLY A 529 28.78 -5.60 9.62
N SER A 530 27.98 -5.02 8.72
CA SER A 530 27.68 -3.58 8.66
C SER A 530 26.24 -3.20 9.03
N GLY A 531 25.38 -4.16 9.41
CA GLY A 531 23.98 -3.90 9.76
C GLY A 531 23.05 -4.98 9.25
N PHE A 532 22.00 -4.60 8.51
CA PHE A 532 21.05 -5.52 7.91
C PHE A 532 21.01 -5.31 6.39
N VAL A 533 20.86 -6.40 5.64
CA VAL A 533 20.75 -6.38 4.19
C VAL A 533 19.47 -7.06 3.73
N LEU A 534 18.82 -6.48 2.72
CA LEU A 534 17.69 -7.07 2.02
C LEU A 534 18.18 -7.91 0.85
N ARG A 535 17.58 -9.08 0.64
CA ARG A 535 17.87 -9.95 -0.51
C ARG A 535 16.60 -10.59 -1.05
N ASN A 536 16.56 -10.82 -2.36
CA ASN A 536 15.50 -11.58 -3.00
C ASN A 536 15.66 -13.07 -2.67
N VAL A 537 14.61 -13.69 -2.12
CA VAL A 537 14.59 -15.15 -1.88
C VAL A 537 14.06 -15.87 -3.10
N THR A 538 12.95 -15.41 -3.66
CA THR A 538 12.36 -16.00 -4.87
C THR A 538 12.54 -15.10 -6.07
N GLY A 539 12.41 -15.68 -7.27
CA GLY A 539 12.12 -14.88 -8.46
C GLY A 539 10.74 -14.20 -8.36
N VAL A 540 10.49 -13.24 -9.26
CA VAL A 540 9.20 -12.54 -9.34
C VAL A 540 8.12 -13.49 -9.87
N THR A 541 7.03 -13.61 -9.12
CA THR A 541 5.85 -14.40 -9.46
C THR A 541 4.85 -13.58 -10.27
N GLY A 542 4.07 -14.25 -11.13
CA GLY A 542 3.06 -13.62 -12.02
C GLY A 542 1.78 -13.15 -11.32
N GLY A 543 1.83 -12.91 -10.01
CA GLY A 543 0.72 -12.49 -9.17
C GLY A 543 1.21 -12.16 -7.77
N PRO A 544 0.45 -11.36 -6.99
CA PRO A 544 0.83 -11.02 -5.63
C PRO A 544 0.74 -12.22 -4.69
N LEU A 545 1.66 -12.30 -3.74
CA LEU A 545 1.65 -13.30 -2.68
C LEU A 545 0.80 -12.82 -1.49
N GLN A 546 0.04 -13.68 -0.83
CA GLN A 546 -0.88 -13.33 0.27
C GLN A 546 -0.61 -14.12 1.55
N GLY A 547 0.61 -14.63 1.67
CA GLY A 547 1.12 -15.36 2.82
C GLY A 547 2.25 -16.29 2.39
N LEU A 548 3.11 -16.63 3.35
CA LEU A 548 4.18 -17.58 3.18
C LEU A 548 4.32 -18.44 4.44
N GLN A 549 4.80 -19.68 4.28
CA GLN A 549 5.11 -20.57 5.39
C GLN A 549 6.13 -21.63 4.97
N ILE A 550 6.93 -22.11 5.92
CA ILE A 550 7.77 -23.29 5.70
C ILE A 550 6.97 -24.55 6.02
N ILE A 551 6.87 -25.44 5.03
CA ILE A 551 6.14 -26.71 5.14
C ILE A 551 7.01 -27.79 4.51
N ASN A 552 7.32 -28.85 5.28
CA ASN A 552 8.09 -30.00 4.78
C ASN A 552 9.40 -29.62 4.03
N ASP A 553 10.19 -28.70 4.60
CA ASP A 553 11.45 -28.20 4.01
C ASP A 553 11.28 -27.47 2.65
N GLU A 554 10.08 -26.96 2.39
CA GLU A 554 9.76 -26.09 1.27
C GLU A 554 9.22 -24.75 1.77
N LEU A 555 9.61 -23.66 1.11
CA LEU A 555 8.95 -22.37 1.25
C LEU A 555 7.66 -22.40 0.41
N VAL A 556 6.51 -22.35 1.07
CA VAL A 556 5.19 -22.37 0.44
C VAL A 556 4.57 -20.98 0.47
N CYS A 557 4.19 -20.47 -0.70
CA CYS A 557 3.59 -19.14 -0.86
C CYS A 557 2.20 -19.21 -1.52
N ALA A 558 1.27 -18.37 -1.07
CA ALA A 558 -0.05 -18.23 -1.70
C ALA A 558 -0.04 -17.14 -2.76
N MET A 559 0.13 -17.49 -4.05
CA MET A 559 0.10 -16.55 -5.16
C MET A 559 -1.32 -16.39 -5.73
N VAL A 560 -1.84 -15.18 -5.73
CA VAL A 560 -3.16 -14.87 -6.30
C VAL A 560 -3.05 -14.58 -7.80
N ARG A 561 -3.93 -15.23 -8.58
CA ARG A 561 -4.19 -14.92 -9.97
C ARG A 561 -5.61 -14.36 -10.09
N ARG A 562 -5.73 -13.07 -10.37
CA ARG A 562 -7.03 -12.43 -10.64
C ARG A 562 -7.61 -12.96 -11.96
N GLY A 563 -8.94 -12.99 -12.04
CA GLY A 563 -9.67 -13.25 -13.28
C GLY A 563 -9.66 -12.05 -14.22
N ASP A 564 -10.16 -12.25 -15.44
CA ASP A 564 -10.13 -11.25 -16.52
C ASP A 564 -11.03 -10.02 -16.24
N ASP A 565 -12.00 -10.14 -15.33
CA ASP A 565 -12.89 -9.05 -14.94
C ASP A 565 -12.27 -8.25 -13.78
N LEU A 566 -11.65 -7.11 -14.12
CA LEU A 566 -11.01 -6.19 -13.17
C LEU A 566 -11.97 -5.58 -12.13
N LEU A 567 -13.29 -5.65 -12.35
CA LEU A 567 -14.32 -5.10 -11.46
C LEU A 567 -14.90 -6.14 -10.49
N LYS A 568 -14.61 -7.43 -10.68
CA LYS A 568 -15.06 -8.50 -9.79
C LYS A 568 -13.90 -9.11 -9.03
N LEU A 569 -14.09 -9.35 -7.73
CA LEU A 569 -13.24 -10.24 -6.92
C LEU A 569 -13.45 -11.70 -7.38
N SER A 570 -12.97 -12.00 -8.57
CA SER A 570 -12.93 -13.34 -9.15
C SER A 570 -11.48 -13.71 -9.44
N GLY A 571 -11.13 -14.97 -9.25
CA GLY A 571 -9.75 -15.44 -9.41
C GLY A 571 -9.50 -16.77 -8.74
N SER A 572 -8.24 -17.18 -8.74
CA SER A 572 -7.75 -18.39 -8.10
C SER A 572 -6.45 -18.11 -7.39
N THR A 573 -6.13 -18.87 -6.34
CA THR A 573 -4.85 -18.82 -5.66
C THR A 573 -4.11 -20.13 -5.91
N LEU A 574 -2.84 -20.02 -6.28
CA LEU A 574 -1.90 -21.14 -6.40
C LEU A 574 -1.02 -21.18 -5.16
N LEU A 575 -0.88 -22.35 -4.54
CA LEU A 575 0.18 -22.60 -3.58
C LEU A 575 1.44 -22.99 -4.35
N LEU A 576 2.45 -22.14 -4.29
CA LEU A 576 3.75 -22.39 -4.91
C LEU A 576 4.69 -22.92 -3.84
N ALA A 577 5.33 -24.06 -4.09
CA ALA A 577 6.32 -24.65 -3.19
C ALA A 577 7.72 -24.54 -3.82
N PHE A 578 8.61 -23.87 -3.11
CA PHE A 578 10.02 -23.68 -3.47
C PHE A 578 10.89 -24.59 -2.59
N PRO A 579 11.72 -25.46 -3.17
CA PRO A 579 12.55 -26.37 -2.39
C PRO A 579 13.67 -25.61 -1.68
N LEU A 580 13.81 -25.77 -0.36
CA LEU A 580 14.92 -25.14 0.38
C LEU A 580 16.25 -25.85 0.16
N THR A 581 16.23 -27.15 -0.14
CA THR A 581 17.40 -27.90 -0.61
C THR A 581 17.36 -28.05 -2.12
N GLN A 582 18.37 -27.53 -2.83
CA GLN A 582 18.63 -27.93 -4.20
C GLN A 582 19.11 -29.38 -4.20
N ARG A 583 18.26 -30.32 -4.64
CA ARG A 583 18.68 -31.68 -5.01
C ARG A 583 19.20 -31.72 -6.44
#